data_AF-A0A1A8QJH4-F1
#
_entry.id   AF-A0A1A8QJH4-F1
#
_cell.length_a   1.000
_cell.length_b   1.000
_cell.length_c   1.000
_cell.angle_alpha   90.00
_cell.angle_beta   90.00
_cell.angle_gamma   90.00
#
_symmetry.space_group_name_H-M   'P 1'
#
loop_
_entity.id
_entity.type
_entity.pdbx_description
1 polymer ?
#
loop_
_entity_poly.entity_id
_entity_poly.type
_entity_poly.pdbx_seq_one_letter_code
_entity_poly.pdbx_strand_id
1 'polypeptide(L)'
;LKARIPGGFCPPEWDGIVCWPEGAPGKRVSTSCPEYIYDFNHKGLAYRRCDNNGTWELASINKTWANYNECTKFLYHYNYSHEKEVFHRLYLIYTVG
;
A
#
# COMPACT_ATOMS: atom_id res chain seq x y z
N LEU A 1 15.34 -23.19 21.19
CA LEU A 1 16.51 -22.94 20.31
C LEU A 1 16.18 -21.73 19.43
N LYS A 2 16.55 -20.51 19.86
CA LYS A 2 16.32 -19.27 19.10
C LYS A 2 17.51 -19.14 18.15
N ALA A 3 17.30 -19.49 16.87
CA ALA A 3 18.35 -19.39 15.87
C ALA A 3 18.77 -17.91 15.76
N ARG A 4 20.01 -17.62 16.15
CA ARG A 4 20.67 -16.34 15.90
C ARG A 4 21.06 -16.35 14.42
N ILE A 5 20.20 -15.82 13.56
CA ILE A 5 20.50 -15.70 12.13
C ILE A 5 21.62 -14.65 11.97
N PRO A 6 22.70 -14.92 11.22
CA PRO A 6 23.82 -14.01 11.12
C PRO A 6 23.43 -12.83 10.21
N GLY A 7 23.14 -11.67 10.81
CA GLY A 7 23.26 -10.39 10.11
C GLY A 7 21.99 -9.56 9.87
N GLY A 8 21.18 -9.27 10.90
CA GLY A 8 20.38 -8.03 10.92
C GLY A 8 19.40 -7.74 9.77
N PHE A 9 19.01 -8.73 8.96
CA PHE A 9 18.00 -8.54 7.92
C PHE A 9 16.59 -8.48 8.53
N CYS A 10 15.73 -7.65 7.94
CA CYS A 10 14.31 -7.62 8.28
C CYS A 10 13.60 -8.82 7.68
N PRO A 11 12.83 -9.58 8.49
CA PRO A 11 12.20 -10.79 8.03
C PRO A 11 11.10 -10.50 7.00
N PRO A 12 10.88 -11.40 6.02
CA PRO A 12 9.71 -11.33 5.16
C PRO A 12 8.43 -11.35 5.99
N GLU A 13 7.45 -10.52 5.63
CA GLU A 13 6.16 -10.48 6.31
C GLU A 13 5.02 -10.03 5.41
N TRP A 14 3.81 -10.40 5.80
CA TRP A 14 2.57 -9.98 5.18
C TRP A 14 1.95 -8.85 5.99
N ASP A 15 1.73 -7.69 5.37
CA ASP A 15 1.17 -6.50 6.03
C ASP A 15 -0.33 -6.30 5.80
N GLY A 16 -0.99 -7.25 5.14
CA GLY A 16 -2.39 -7.15 4.72
C GLY A 16 -2.58 -6.74 3.26
N ILE A 17 -1.52 -6.29 2.57
CA ILE A 17 -1.58 -5.82 1.18
C ILE A 17 -0.48 -6.47 0.33
N VAL A 18 0.75 -6.56 0.81
CA VAL A 18 1.83 -7.19 0.05
C VAL A 18 2.66 -8.10 0.93
N CYS A 19 3.26 -9.11 0.29
CA CYS A 19 4.31 -9.90 0.91
C CYS A 19 5.61 -9.13 0.74
N TRP A 20 6.14 -8.61 1.83
CA TRP A 20 7.43 -7.94 1.83
C TRP A 20 8.55 -8.98 1.76
N PRO A 21 9.50 -8.84 0.82
CA PRO A 21 10.68 -9.70 0.80
C PRO A 21 11.62 -9.33 1.94
N GLU A 22 12.66 -10.16 2.14
CA GLU A 22 13.71 -9.89 3.12
C GLU A 22 14.41 -8.54 2.84
N GLY A 23 14.63 -7.76 3.89
CA GLY A 23 15.21 -6.42 3.79
C GLY A 23 16.61 -6.33 4.38
N ALA A 24 17.56 -5.79 3.64
CA ALA A 24 18.89 -5.50 4.17
C ALA A 24 18.85 -4.36 5.21
N PRO A 25 19.56 -4.48 6.35
CA PRO A 25 19.58 -3.43 7.38
C PRO A 25 20.02 -2.08 6.81
N GLY A 26 19.29 -1.02 7.16
CA GLY A 26 19.55 0.34 6.71
C GLY A 26 19.16 0.63 5.26
N LYS A 27 18.56 -0.34 4.55
CA LYS A 27 18.11 -0.17 3.15
C LYS A 27 16.60 -0.04 3.06
N ARG A 28 16.16 0.61 1.97
CA ARG A 28 14.77 0.59 1.54
C ARG A 28 14.52 -0.65 0.69
N VAL A 29 13.38 -1.27 0.93
CA VAL A 29 12.85 -2.41 0.20
C VAL A 29 11.67 -1.92 -0.61
N SER A 30 11.56 -2.37 -1.86
CA SER A 30 10.44 -2.06 -2.73
C SER A 30 9.81 -3.34 -3.27
N THR A 31 8.49 -3.31 -3.45
CA THR A 31 7.73 -4.39 -4.11
C THR A 31 6.71 -3.78 -5.06
N SER A 32 6.32 -4.52 -6.10
CA SER A 32 5.30 -4.07 -7.05
C SER A 32 3.94 -3.92 -6.36
N CYS A 33 3.18 -2.90 -6.77
CA CYS A 33 1.77 -2.81 -6.34
C CYS A 33 1.01 -4.07 -6.79
N PRO A 34 0.17 -4.66 -5.93
CA PRO A 34 -0.49 -5.93 -6.21
C PRO A 34 -1.45 -5.83 -7.41
N GLU A 35 -1.47 -6.86 -8.25
CA GLU A 35 -2.42 -6.98 -9.37
C GLU A 35 -3.84 -7.34 -8.91
N TYR A 36 -3.97 -7.97 -7.74
CA TYR A 36 -5.25 -8.42 -7.23
C TYR A 36 -6.12 -7.28 -6.63
N ILE A 37 -5.57 -6.07 -6.48
CA ILE A 37 -6.32 -4.88 -6.05
C ILE A 37 -6.65 -4.03 -7.28
N TYR A 38 -7.89 -4.11 -7.74
CA TYR A 38 -8.34 -3.51 -9.00
C TYR A 38 -8.06 -2.01 -9.12
N ASP A 39 -8.26 -1.25 -8.04
CA ASP A 39 -8.14 0.22 -8.08
C ASP A 39 -6.70 0.74 -7.95
N PHE A 40 -5.71 -0.15 -7.85
CA PHE A 40 -4.31 0.25 -7.71
C PHE A 40 -3.63 0.53 -9.04
N ASN A 41 -2.64 1.41 -8.99
CA ASN A 41 -1.69 1.57 -10.09
C ASN A 41 -0.69 0.40 -10.10
N HIS A 42 -0.98 -0.64 -10.89
CA HIS A 42 -0.12 -1.84 -11.00
C HIS A 42 1.29 -1.57 -11.54
N LYS A 43 1.54 -0.39 -12.13
CA LYS A 43 2.88 0.02 -12.57
C LYS A 43 3.71 0.71 -11.48
N GLY A 44 3.12 0.94 -10.30
CA GLY A 44 3.78 1.59 -9.16
C GLY A 44 4.53 0.60 -8.27
N LEU A 45 5.29 1.16 -7.34
CA LEU A 45 5.99 0.43 -6.29
C LEU A 45 5.50 0.86 -4.90
N ALA A 46 5.38 -0.12 -4.00
CA ALA A 46 5.26 0.11 -2.56
C ALA A 46 6.65 0.09 -1.92
N TYR A 47 6.89 0.95 -0.93
CA TYR A 47 8.19 1.06 -0.25
C TYR A 47 8.12 0.80 1.24
N ARG A 48 9.18 0.19 1.75
CA ARG A 48 9.41 -0.03 3.18
C ARG A 48 10.87 0.19 3.53
N ARG A 49 11.18 0.35 4.81
CA ARG A 49 12.57 0.50 5.28
C ARG A 49 12.87 -0.50 6.37
N CYS A 50 14.03 -1.11 6.25
CA CYS A 50 14.59 -1.95 7.28
C CYS A 50 15.56 -1.13 8.13
N ASP A 51 15.36 -1.11 9.45
CA ASP A 51 16.30 -0.48 10.37
C ASP A 51 17.59 -1.29 10.49
N ASN A 52 18.67 -0.64 10.95
CA ASN A 52 19.96 -1.29 11.17
C ASN A 52 19.90 -2.44 12.20
N ASN A 53 18.84 -2.49 13.01
CA ASN A 53 18.61 -3.53 14.01
C ASN A 53 17.91 -4.77 13.45
N GLY A 54 17.57 -4.80 12.15
CA GLY A 54 16.83 -5.90 11.52
C GLY A 54 15.34 -5.91 11.84
N THR A 55 14.78 -4.74 12.13
CA THR A 55 13.35 -4.53 12.37
C THR A 55 12.78 -3.57 11.35
N TRP A 56 11.53 -3.78 10.94
CA TRP A 56 10.85 -2.85 10.05
C TRP A 56 10.65 -1.49 10.74
N GLU A 57 10.89 -0.40 10.00
CA GLU A 57 10.68 0.97 10.48
C GLU A 57 9.24 1.14 10.99
N LEU A 58 9.06 1.84 12.12
CA LEU A 58 7.75 2.06 12.73
C LEU A 58 7.20 3.44 12.35
N ALA A 59 5.93 3.51 11.95
CA ALA A 59 5.21 4.77 11.76
C ALA A 59 4.56 5.28 13.05
N SER A 60 4.16 4.36 13.94
CA SER A 60 3.51 4.65 15.23
C SER A 60 3.70 3.46 16.18
N ILE A 61 3.20 3.57 17.42
CA ILE A 61 3.25 2.47 18.40
C ILE A 61 2.60 1.22 17.79
N ASN A 62 3.37 0.15 17.67
CA ASN A 62 2.98 -1.15 17.08
C ASN A 62 2.48 -1.10 15.63
N LYS A 63 2.76 -0.02 14.88
CA LYS A 63 2.42 0.07 13.45
C LYS A 63 3.68 0.31 12.63
N THR A 64 3.95 -0.62 11.74
CA THR A 64 5.07 -0.52 10.82
C THR A 64 4.79 0.51 9.72
N TRP A 65 5.83 1.21 9.31
CA TRP A 65 5.78 2.17 8.23
C TRP A 65 5.82 1.47 6.87
N ALA A 66 4.99 1.93 5.94
CA ALA A 66 5.03 1.57 4.54
C ALA A 66 4.48 2.74 3.71
N ASN A 67 5.00 2.94 2.51
CA ASN A 67 4.59 3.98 1.59
C ASN A 67 3.95 3.37 0.33
N TYR A 68 2.66 3.64 0.16
CA TYR A 68 1.82 3.15 -0.93
C TYR A 68 1.40 4.25 -1.92
N ASN A 69 2.03 5.44 -1.88
CA ASN A 69 1.61 6.59 -2.69
C ASN A 69 1.58 6.31 -4.20
N GLU A 70 2.52 5.51 -4.72
CA GLU A 70 2.51 5.16 -6.14
C GLU A 70 1.35 4.22 -6.49
N CYS A 71 0.95 3.34 -5.56
CA CYS A 71 -0.18 2.42 -5.73
C CYS A 71 -1.52 3.16 -5.69
N THR A 72 -1.66 4.15 -4.80
CA THR A 72 -2.93 4.89 -4.60
C THR A 72 -3.13 6.07 -5.55
N LYS A 73 -2.26 6.22 -6.56
CA LYS A 73 -2.27 7.36 -7.50
C LYS A 73 -3.64 7.64 -8.13
N PHE A 74 -4.41 6.61 -8.48
CA PHE A 74 -5.70 6.76 -9.15
C PHE A 74 -6.88 6.94 -8.19
N LEU A 75 -6.71 6.60 -6.91
CA LEU A 75 -7.77 6.72 -5.91
C LEU A 75 -8.17 8.19 -5.67
N TYR A 76 -7.22 9.12 -5.78
CA TYR A 76 -7.48 10.55 -5.61
C TYR A 76 -8.24 11.20 -6.77
N HIS A 77 -8.33 10.52 -7.93
CA HIS A 77 -9.02 11.04 -9.10
C HIS A 77 -10.50 10.66 -9.16
N TYR A 78 -10.97 9.79 -8.26
CA TYR A 78 -12.37 9.40 -8.22
C TYR A 78 -13.20 10.49 -7.52
N ASN A 79 -13.67 11.48 -8.28
CA ASN A 79 -14.59 12.49 -7.76
C ASN A 79 -16.01 11.90 -7.63
N TYR A 80 -16.19 11.04 -6.63
CA TYR A 80 -17.46 10.39 -6.30
C TYR A 80 -18.62 11.39 -6.17
N SER A 81 -18.31 12.62 -5.74
CA SER A 81 -19.30 13.70 -5.64
C SER A 81 -19.88 14.09 -7.00
N HIS A 82 -19.03 14.19 -8.04
CA HIS A 82 -19.46 14.59 -9.37
C HIS A 82 -20.25 13.49 -10.08
N GLU A 83 -19.80 12.23 -9.93
CA GLU A 83 -20.51 11.08 -10.50
C GLU A 83 -21.91 10.92 -9.90
N LYS A 84 -22.03 11.04 -8.57
CA LYS A 84 -23.32 11.04 -7.87
C LYS A 84 -24.27 12.13 -8.37
N GLU A 85 -23.77 13.33 -8.61
CA GLU A 85 -24.58 14.44 -9.11
C GLU A 85 -25.11 14.16 -10.52
N VAL A 86 -24.25 13.65 -11.42
CA VAL A 86 -24.66 13.30 -12.79
C VAL A 86 -25.74 12.23 -12.78
N PHE A 87 -25.54 11.14 -12.03
CA PHE A 87 -26.54 10.07 -11.95
C PHE A 87 -27.83 10.54 -11.30
N HIS A 88 -27.77 11.42 -10.30
CA HIS A 88 -28.97 12.01 -9.71
C HIS A 88 -29.73 12.90 -10.69
N ARG A 89 -29.04 13.72 -11.50
CA ARG A 89 -29.69 14.52 -12.55
C ARG A 89 -30.36 13.65 -13.61
N LEU A 90 -29.68 12.60 -14.06
CA LEU A 90 -30.28 11.61 -14.99
C LEU A 90 -31.51 10.95 -14.37
N TYR A 91 -31.45 10.59 -13.08
CA TYR A 91 -32.57 10.06 -12.30
C TYR A 91 -33.82 10.93 -12.39
N LEU A 92 -33.66 12.21 -12.10
CA LEU A 92 -34.77 13.16 -12.14
C LEU A 92 -35.36 13.30 -13.55
N ILE A 93 -34.52 13.32 -14.59
CA ILE A 93 -34.99 13.42 -15.99
C ILE A 93 -35.83 12.21 -16.38
N TYR A 94 -35.42 10.98 -16.02
CA TYR A 94 -36.15 9.78 -16.44
C TYR A 94 -37.37 9.45 -15.58
N THR A 95 -37.46 9.96 -14.35
CA THR A 95 -38.56 9.64 -13.42
C THR A 95 -39.70 10.65 -13.43
N VAL A 96 -39.43 11.91 -13.76
CA VAL A 96 -40.43 12.99 -13.76
C VAL A 96 -41.06 13.17 -15.16
N GLY A 97 -40.71 12.29 -16.11
CA GLY A 97 -41.31 12.22 -17.45
C GLY A 97 -42.67 11.54 -17.50
#